data_AF-A0A2V6BDV2-F1
#
_entry.id   AF-A0A2V6BDV2-F1
#
_cell.length_a   1.000
_cell.length_b   1.000
_cell.length_c   1.000
_cell.angle_alpha   90.00
_cell.angle_beta   90.00
_cell.angle_gamma   90.00
#
_symmetry.space_group_name_H-M   'P 1'
#
loop_
_entity.id
_entity.type
_entity.pdbx_description
1 polymer ?
#
loop_
_entity_poly.entity_id
_entity_poly.type
_entity_poly.pdbx_seq_one_letter_code
_entity_poly.pdbx_strand_id
1 'polypeptide(L)'
;MKNLRAFLAIAISLMFAACAATPPVSEEHLAQRERVSSRYATAPSDRPGLGTKWGEKRLSLVGTVFFERANFNHPFAVAAIYYNDEAGIRAMAGTVAWQRSAPILSDPAAALVTTELRDQSGRMLPGLIVGDRWFVVGEEGRRYSIVVRNRSDFRLEIVLSVDGLDVIDGRPASFRKRGYILDPHQRLVVEGFRQSTEAVAAFRFGPVRESYAAEKYHNTRNVGVIGIALFNEVGSDPWTNEEVRRRLKANPFPGRFATPP
;
A
#
# COMPACT_ATOMS: atom_id res chain seq x y z
N MET A 1 -18.13 90.54 -54.76
CA MET A 1 -18.57 91.16 -53.49
C MET A 1 -19.08 90.08 -52.55
N LYS A 2 -18.45 89.94 -51.37
CA LYS A 2 -19.01 89.52 -50.07
C LYS A 2 -19.82 88.21 -50.02
N ASN A 3 -19.28 87.11 -49.47
CA ASN A 3 -19.42 86.65 -48.06
C ASN A 3 -19.86 85.16 -48.14
N LEU A 4 -19.68 84.19 -47.22
CA LEU A 4 -18.99 84.02 -45.94
C LEU A 4 -19.40 82.60 -45.42
N ARG A 5 -18.46 81.88 -44.78
CA ARG A 5 -18.61 80.78 -43.78
C ARG A 5 -19.06 79.34 -44.17
N ALA A 6 -18.06 78.45 -44.15
CA ALA A 6 -17.90 77.23 -43.33
C ALA A 6 -19.13 76.43 -42.82
N PHE A 7 -19.13 75.11 -43.07
CA PHE A 7 -19.45 74.09 -42.06
C PHE A 7 -18.67 72.78 -42.33
N LEU A 8 -18.09 72.28 -41.23
CA LEU A 8 -17.31 71.06 -41.06
C LEU A 8 -18.26 69.87 -40.83
N ALA A 9 -18.01 68.72 -41.45
CA ALA A 9 -18.59 67.45 -41.02
C ALA A 9 -17.52 66.34 -41.11
N ILE A 10 -16.95 66.03 -39.95
CA ILE A 10 -16.05 64.89 -39.73
C ILE A 10 -16.94 63.65 -39.60
N ALA A 11 -16.85 62.71 -40.54
CA ALA A 11 -17.49 61.41 -40.44
C ALA A 11 -16.66 60.50 -39.52
N ILE A 12 -17.09 60.38 -38.26
CA ILE A 12 -16.57 59.38 -37.31
C ILE A 12 -17.14 58.02 -37.70
N SER A 13 -16.32 57.14 -38.28
CA SER A 13 -16.67 55.72 -38.43
C SER A 13 -16.54 55.02 -37.07
N LEU A 14 -17.67 54.71 -36.43
CA LEU A 14 -17.74 53.74 -35.34
C LEU A 14 -17.45 52.33 -35.89
N MET A 15 -16.26 51.79 -35.64
CA MET A 15 -16.06 50.35 -35.69
C MET A 15 -16.68 49.73 -34.43
N PHE A 16 -17.87 49.17 -34.57
CA PHE A 16 -18.46 48.31 -33.55
C PHE A 16 -17.64 47.03 -33.43
N ALA A 17 -16.96 46.86 -32.30
CA ALA A 17 -16.47 45.55 -31.87
C ALA A 17 -17.69 44.67 -31.59
N ALA A 18 -17.99 43.75 -32.50
CA ALA A 18 -18.99 42.72 -32.25
C ALA A 18 -18.45 41.77 -31.17
N CYS A 19 -18.92 41.94 -29.94
CA CYS A 19 -18.81 40.89 -28.92
C CYS A 19 -19.51 39.64 -29.46
N ALA A 20 -18.74 38.63 -29.85
CA ALA A 20 -19.28 37.31 -30.15
C ALA A 20 -19.92 36.77 -28.86
N ALA A 21 -21.25 36.73 -28.82
CA ALA A 21 -21.98 36.11 -27.73
C ALA A 21 -21.58 34.63 -27.65
N THR A 22 -21.15 34.19 -26.47
CA THR A 22 -20.90 32.77 -26.19
C THR A 22 -22.16 31.98 -26.55
N PRO A 23 -22.05 30.87 -27.31
CA PRO A 23 -23.21 30.07 -27.68
C PRO A 23 -23.92 29.59 -26.41
N PRO A 24 -25.28 29.58 -26.40
CA PRO A 24 -26.02 29.07 -25.26
C PRO A 24 -25.63 27.61 -25.01
N VAL A 25 -25.31 27.30 -23.76
CA VAL A 25 -25.05 25.92 -23.34
C VAL A 25 -26.32 25.11 -23.64
N SER A 26 -26.20 24.02 -24.39
CA SER A 26 -27.35 23.18 -24.73
C SER A 26 -28.03 22.63 -23.47
N GLU A 27 -29.35 22.51 -23.51
CA GLU A 27 -30.13 21.89 -22.42
C GLU A 27 -29.62 20.48 -22.09
N GLU A 28 -29.11 19.75 -23.10
CA GLU A 28 -28.50 18.45 -22.93
C GLU A 28 -27.21 18.51 -22.10
N HIS A 29 -26.35 19.52 -22.32
CA HIS A 29 -25.16 19.74 -21.49
C HIS A 29 -25.51 20.19 -20.07
N LEU A 30 -26.56 21.00 -19.89
CA LEU A 30 -27.03 21.38 -18.56
C LEU A 30 -27.59 20.18 -17.80
N ALA A 31 -28.44 19.36 -18.45
CA ALA A 31 -28.97 18.13 -17.87
C ALA A 31 -27.88 17.09 -17.57
N GLN A 32 -26.86 16.97 -18.43
CA GLN A 32 -25.69 16.12 -18.17
C GLN A 32 -24.93 16.61 -16.93
N ARG A 33 -24.68 17.93 -16.82
CA ARG A 33 -24.00 18.52 -15.67
C ARG A 33 -24.81 18.38 -14.38
N GLU A 34 -26.12 18.55 -14.43
CA GLU A 34 -27.01 18.32 -13.29
C GLU A 34 -27.05 16.85 -12.87
N ARG A 35 -27.08 15.89 -13.82
CA ARG A 35 -26.99 14.46 -13.50
C ARG A 35 -25.66 14.09 -12.87
N VAL A 36 -24.56 14.65 -13.38
CA VAL A 36 -23.22 14.45 -12.82
C VAL A 36 -23.14 15.08 -11.42
N SER A 37 -23.60 16.33 -11.27
CA SER A 37 -23.66 17.03 -9.98
C SER A 37 -24.51 16.27 -8.95
N SER A 38 -25.70 15.80 -9.35
CA SER A 38 -26.60 14.96 -8.55
C SER A 38 -25.93 13.68 -8.05
N ARG A 39 -25.15 13.00 -8.90
CA ARG A 39 -24.39 11.80 -8.51
C ARG A 39 -23.29 12.08 -7.49
N TYR A 40 -22.74 13.29 -7.46
CA TYR A 40 -21.75 13.73 -6.46
C TYR A 40 -22.37 14.51 -5.29
N ALA A 41 -23.66 14.88 -5.35
CA ALA A 41 -24.36 15.63 -4.33
C ALA A 41 -24.76 14.77 -3.12
N THR A 42 -24.80 13.45 -3.28
CA THR A 42 -25.01 12.50 -2.18
C THR A 42 -23.69 11.80 -1.88
N ALA A 43 -23.13 12.02 -0.69
CA ALA A 43 -22.00 11.24 -0.23
C ALA A 43 -22.40 9.74 -0.20
N PRO A 44 -21.58 8.81 -0.70
CA PRO A 44 -21.84 7.38 -0.55
C PRO A 44 -22.14 7.06 0.92
N SER A 45 -23.20 6.29 1.19
CA SER A 45 -23.54 5.89 2.57
C SER A 45 -22.43 5.05 3.20
N ASP A 46 -21.66 4.35 2.37
CA ASP A 46 -20.54 3.49 2.74
C ASP A 46 -19.21 4.04 2.23
N ARG A 47 -18.16 3.94 3.05
CA ARG A 47 -16.81 4.24 2.60
C ARG A 47 -16.44 3.31 1.43
N PRO A 48 -16.04 3.84 0.26
CA PRO A 48 -15.75 3.03 -0.91
C PRO A 48 -14.46 2.22 -0.76
N GLY A 49 -14.36 1.17 -1.58
CA GLY A 49 -13.19 0.31 -1.69
C GLY A 49 -13.29 -1.01 -0.92
N LEU A 50 -12.16 -1.71 -0.88
CA LEU A 50 -12.07 -3.03 -0.27
C LEU A 50 -11.43 -2.99 1.13
N GLY A 51 -11.94 -3.85 1.99
CA GLY A 51 -11.30 -4.35 3.20
C GLY A 51 -11.22 -5.88 3.20
N THR A 52 -10.76 -6.44 4.31
CA THR A 52 -10.66 -7.88 4.51
C THR A 52 -11.73 -8.36 5.47
N LYS A 53 -12.57 -9.27 5.00
CA LYS A 53 -13.58 -9.96 5.81
C LYS A 53 -13.14 -11.36 6.20
N TRP A 54 -13.79 -11.88 7.24
CA TRP A 54 -13.65 -13.28 7.65
C TRP A 54 -14.26 -14.21 6.61
N GLY A 55 -13.44 -15.09 6.06
CA GLY A 55 -13.86 -16.19 5.20
C GLY A 55 -14.08 -17.48 5.98
N GLU A 56 -14.16 -18.58 5.23
CA GLU A 56 -14.34 -19.91 5.82
C GLU A 56 -13.09 -20.41 6.56
N LYS A 57 -13.31 -21.36 7.49
CA LYS A 57 -12.25 -21.99 8.26
C LYS A 57 -11.33 -22.82 7.35
N ARG A 58 -10.02 -22.70 7.55
CA ARG A 58 -8.99 -23.53 6.88
C ARG A 58 -8.04 -24.12 7.90
N LEU A 59 -7.55 -25.33 7.59
CA LEU A 59 -6.47 -25.97 8.33
C LEU A 59 -5.17 -25.18 8.13
N SER A 60 -4.54 -24.76 9.21
CA SER A 60 -3.26 -24.03 9.23
C SER A 60 -2.57 -24.28 10.57
N LEU A 61 -1.67 -25.26 10.58
CA LEU A 61 -0.94 -25.69 11.76
C LEU A 61 0.22 -24.73 12.09
N VAL A 62 0.38 -24.40 13.36
CA VAL A 62 1.54 -23.69 13.90
C VAL A 62 1.99 -24.29 15.22
N GLY A 63 3.29 -24.16 15.50
CA GLY A 63 3.89 -24.41 16.79
C GLY A 63 4.55 -23.16 17.35
N THR A 64 4.95 -23.23 18.61
CA THR A 64 5.73 -22.19 19.27
C THR A 64 7.20 -22.56 19.25
N VAL A 65 8.07 -21.60 18.95
CA VAL A 65 9.53 -21.75 19.02
C VAL A 65 10.13 -20.59 19.80
N PHE A 66 11.33 -20.79 20.33
CA PHE A 66 12.08 -19.72 21.01
C PHE A 66 12.72 -18.79 19.98
N PHE A 67 12.55 -17.48 20.21
CA PHE A 67 13.14 -16.39 19.43
C PHE A 67 13.26 -15.16 20.32
N GLU A 68 14.45 -14.59 20.42
CA GLU A 68 14.69 -13.33 21.15
C GLU A 68 15.06 -12.23 20.15
N ARG A 69 14.25 -11.16 20.10
CA ARG A 69 14.53 -10.03 19.21
C ARG A 69 15.81 -9.32 19.62
N ALA A 70 16.65 -8.96 18.65
CA ALA A 70 17.76 -8.05 18.89
C ALA A 70 17.29 -6.68 19.42
N ASN A 71 16.13 -6.22 18.94
CA ASN A 71 15.42 -5.07 19.50
C ASN A 71 13.93 -5.38 19.67
N PHE A 72 13.45 -5.35 20.91
CA PHE A 72 12.09 -5.77 21.23
C PHE A 72 10.99 -4.90 20.58
N ASN A 73 11.20 -3.59 20.41
CA ASN A 73 10.17 -2.65 19.94
C ASN A 73 10.44 -2.00 18.59
N HIS A 74 11.67 -2.12 18.07
CA HIS A 74 12.05 -1.49 16.82
C HIS A 74 12.33 -2.57 15.77
N PRO A 75 11.39 -2.81 14.84
CA PRO A 75 11.70 -3.65 13.69
C PRO A 75 12.84 -3.01 12.91
N PHE A 76 13.74 -3.84 12.36
CA PHE A 76 14.82 -3.33 11.51
C PHE A 76 14.30 -2.92 10.13
N ALA A 77 13.11 -3.39 9.74
CA ALA A 77 12.41 -2.96 8.52
C ALA A 77 10.90 -3.05 8.65
N VAL A 78 10.21 -2.11 7.98
CA VAL A 78 8.75 -2.05 7.88
C VAL A 78 8.37 -1.84 6.43
N ALA A 79 7.35 -2.53 5.96
CA ALA A 79 6.70 -2.27 4.68
C ALA A 79 5.19 -2.28 4.83
N ALA A 80 4.52 -1.68 3.84
CA ALA A 80 3.07 -1.69 3.71
C ALA A 80 2.67 -2.10 2.29
N ILE A 81 1.62 -2.91 2.22
CA ILE A 81 0.91 -3.23 0.99
C ILE A 81 -0.44 -2.54 1.08
N TYR A 82 -0.75 -1.70 0.12
CA TYR A 82 -2.06 -1.09 -0.01
C TYR A 82 -2.87 -1.96 -0.97
N TYR A 83 -4.13 -2.25 -0.68
CA TYR A 83 -4.96 -3.02 -1.58
C TYR A 83 -6.33 -2.35 -1.75
N ASN A 84 -6.90 -2.49 -2.93
CA ASN A 84 -8.25 -2.02 -3.24
C ASN A 84 -8.79 -2.68 -4.51
N ASP A 85 -10.02 -2.39 -4.89
CA ASP A 85 -10.53 -2.73 -6.22
C ASP A 85 -9.88 -1.84 -7.30
N GLU A 86 -10.09 -2.17 -8.58
CA GLU A 86 -9.46 -1.45 -9.69
C GLU A 86 -9.82 0.05 -9.68
N ALA A 87 -11.08 0.38 -9.37
CA ALA A 87 -11.57 1.76 -9.31
C ALA A 87 -10.90 2.55 -8.20
N GLY A 88 -10.77 1.94 -7.01
CA GLY A 88 -10.11 2.50 -5.85
C GLY A 88 -8.63 2.68 -6.05
N ILE A 89 -7.94 1.70 -6.67
CA ILE A 89 -6.54 1.88 -7.05
C ILE A 89 -6.40 3.03 -8.06
N ARG A 90 -7.23 3.10 -9.09
CA ARG A 90 -7.19 4.20 -10.08
C ARG A 90 -7.39 5.57 -9.41
N ALA A 91 -8.26 5.65 -8.42
CA ALA A 91 -8.47 6.86 -7.63
C ALA A 91 -7.26 7.22 -6.75
N MET A 92 -6.52 6.23 -6.23
CA MET A 92 -5.37 6.44 -5.35
C MET A 92 -4.04 6.66 -6.09
N ALA A 93 -3.87 6.01 -7.24
CA ALA A 93 -2.60 5.93 -7.97
C ALA A 93 -2.61 6.76 -9.28
N GLY A 94 -3.78 7.17 -9.77
CA GLY A 94 -3.93 7.76 -11.10
C GLY A 94 -3.86 6.73 -12.23
N THR A 95 -3.55 7.17 -13.45
CA THR A 95 -3.35 6.31 -14.63
C THR A 95 -1.97 5.67 -14.60
N VAL A 96 -1.88 4.38 -14.23
CA VAL A 96 -0.59 3.67 -14.12
C VAL A 96 -0.70 2.26 -14.71
N ALA A 97 0.39 1.78 -15.30
CA ALA A 97 0.50 0.43 -15.84
C ALA A 97 0.75 -0.60 -14.71
N TRP A 98 0.02 -1.71 -14.74
CA TRP A 98 0.15 -2.81 -13.78
C TRP A 98 1.42 -3.63 -14.00
N GLN A 99 2.14 -3.97 -12.93
CA GLN A 99 3.36 -4.78 -12.96
C GLN A 99 3.34 -5.87 -11.87
N ARG A 100 3.84 -7.07 -12.18
CA ARG A 100 3.95 -8.15 -11.19
C ARG A 100 5.25 -8.01 -10.40
N SER A 101 5.21 -7.17 -9.36
CA SER A 101 6.35 -6.88 -8.49
C SER A 101 5.98 -7.08 -7.03
N ALA A 102 6.93 -7.49 -6.19
CA ALA A 102 6.78 -7.59 -4.73
C ALA A 102 6.81 -6.17 -4.08
N PRO A 103 6.28 -5.97 -2.86
CA PRO A 103 6.46 -4.72 -2.14
C PRO A 103 7.94 -4.47 -1.90
N ILE A 104 8.32 -3.21 -1.98
CA ILE A 104 9.69 -2.77 -1.75
C ILE A 104 9.85 -2.56 -0.25
N LEU A 105 10.66 -3.40 0.39
CA LEU A 105 11.23 -3.11 1.72
C LEU A 105 12.39 -2.13 1.56
N SER A 106 12.71 -1.35 2.60
CA SER A 106 13.94 -0.56 2.60
C SER A 106 15.16 -1.48 2.63
N ASP A 107 16.22 -1.14 1.91
CA ASP A 107 17.49 -1.88 2.01
C ASP A 107 18.05 -1.80 3.44
N PRO A 108 18.65 -2.90 3.97
CA PRO A 108 18.96 -4.16 3.29
C PRO A 108 17.80 -5.19 3.29
N ALA A 109 16.64 -4.88 3.88
CA ALA A 109 15.57 -5.86 4.09
C ALA A 109 14.93 -6.37 2.80
N ALA A 110 14.94 -5.59 1.71
CA ALA A 110 14.50 -6.07 0.39
C ALA A 110 15.31 -7.26 -0.13
N ALA A 111 16.57 -7.41 0.29
CA ALA A 111 17.37 -8.58 -0.04
C ALA A 111 17.03 -9.78 0.86
N LEU A 112 16.58 -9.54 2.10
CA LEU A 112 16.37 -10.59 3.10
C LEU A 112 15.02 -11.28 2.98
N VAL A 113 13.98 -10.56 2.53
CA VAL A 113 12.62 -11.11 2.49
C VAL A 113 11.91 -10.67 1.22
N THR A 114 11.11 -11.57 0.64
CA THR A 114 10.06 -11.19 -0.30
C THR A 114 8.69 -11.47 0.26
N THR A 115 7.79 -10.52 0.04
CA THR A 115 6.37 -10.67 0.34
C THR A 115 5.57 -10.56 -0.95
N GLU A 116 4.46 -11.28 -1.07
CA GLU A 116 3.55 -11.18 -2.21
C GLU A 116 2.14 -11.57 -1.77
N LEU A 117 1.13 -11.04 -2.46
CA LEU A 117 -0.25 -11.52 -2.30
C LEU A 117 -0.57 -12.50 -3.43
N ARG A 118 -1.17 -13.63 -3.09
CA ARG A 118 -1.58 -14.65 -4.06
C ARG A 118 -3.09 -14.88 -4.03
N ASP A 119 -3.68 -15.14 -5.19
CA ASP A 119 -5.08 -15.54 -5.34
C ASP A 119 -5.31 -16.99 -4.87
N GLN A 120 -6.57 -17.45 -4.88
CA GLN A 120 -6.91 -18.84 -4.49
C GLN A 120 -6.29 -19.93 -5.40
N SER A 121 -5.83 -19.58 -6.59
CA SER A 121 -5.12 -20.49 -7.50
C SER A 121 -3.60 -20.49 -7.26
N GLY A 122 -3.13 -19.69 -6.31
CA GLY A 122 -1.71 -19.53 -6.00
C GLY A 122 -0.98 -18.61 -6.97
N ARG A 123 -1.67 -17.86 -7.84
CA ARG A 123 -1.02 -16.87 -8.72
C ARG A 123 -0.82 -15.57 -7.96
N MET A 124 0.30 -14.91 -8.20
CA MET A 124 0.54 -13.58 -7.65
C MET A 124 -0.52 -12.59 -8.16
N LEU A 125 -1.14 -11.86 -7.24
CA LEU A 125 -2.06 -10.78 -7.58
C LEU A 125 -1.29 -9.64 -8.27
N PRO A 126 -1.90 -8.99 -9.28
CA PRO A 126 -1.27 -7.87 -9.96
C PRO A 126 -1.04 -6.72 -8.98
N GLY A 127 0.16 -6.15 -9.03
CA GLY A 127 0.52 -4.97 -8.25
C GLY A 127 0.77 -3.76 -9.13
N LEU A 128 0.86 -2.59 -8.51
CA LEU A 128 1.48 -1.41 -9.09
C LEU A 128 2.33 -0.72 -8.03
N ILE A 129 3.34 0.02 -8.47
CA ILE A 129 4.18 0.84 -7.59
C ILE A 129 3.93 2.30 -7.94
N VAL A 130 3.50 3.10 -6.96
CA VAL A 130 3.41 4.56 -7.09
C VAL A 130 4.24 5.18 -5.98
N GLY A 131 5.32 5.87 -6.36
CA GLY A 131 6.31 6.36 -5.41
C GLY A 131 6.93 5.20 -4.63
N ASP A 132 6.82 5.25 -3.30
CA ASP A 132 7.29 4.24 -2.36
C ASP A 132 6.20 3.22 -1.95
N ARG A 133 4.98 3.35 -2.51
CA ARG A 133 3.83 2.52 -2.14
C ARG A 133 3.58 1.43 -3.14
N TRP A 134 3.40 0.21 -2.63
CA TRP A 134 2.96 -0.92 -3.41
C TRP A 134 1.46 -1.13 -3.25
N PHE A 135 0.75 -1.13 -4.36
CA PHE A 135 -0.70 -1.31 -4.43
C PHE A 135 -1.04 -2.65 -5.07
N VAL A 136 -2.06 -3.34 -4.57
CA VAL A 136 -2.56 -4.61 -5.12
C VAL A 136 -4.04 -4.49 -5.45
N VAL A 137 -4.44 -5.05 -6.60
CA VAL A 137 -5.86 -5.15 -6.97
C VAL A 137 -6.46 -6.40 -6.36
N GLY A 138 -7.51 -6.19 -5.58
CA GLY A 138 -8.43 -7.23 -5.16
C GLY A 138 -9.72 -7.21 -5.97
N GLU A 139 -10.41 -8.33 -5.97
CA GLU A 139 -11.81 -8.43 -6.42
C GLU A 139 -12.65 -8.82 -5.21
N GLU A 140 -13.79 -8.15 -5.03
CA GLU A 140 -14.70 -8.44 -3.92
C GLU A 140 -15.07 -9.93 -3.87
N GLY A 141 -15.09 -10.50 -2.66
CA GLY A 141 -15.40 -11.90 -2.41
C GLY A 141 -14.26 -12.88 -2.72
N ARG A 142 -13.24 -12.48 -3.49
CA ARG A 142 -12.07 -13.33 -3.77
C ARG A 142 -11.22 -13.52 -2.53
N ARG A 143 -10.60 -14.69 -2.46
CA ARG A 143 -9.66 -15.03 -1.40
C ARG A 143 -8.26 -14.62 -1.82
N TYR A 144 -7.46 -14.25 -0.85
CA TYR A 144 -6.03 -14.08 -1.04
C TYR A 144 -5.24 -14.67 0.12
N SER A 145 -3.95 -14.86 -0.08
CA SER A 145 -3.00 -15.20 0.98
C SER A 145 -1.79 -14.28 0.92
N ILE A 146 -1.16 -14.05 2.07
CA ILE A 146 0.12 -13.36 2.17
C ILE A 146 1.20 -14.43 2.16
N VAL A 147 2.09 -14.38 1.16
CA VAL A 147 3.24 -15.27 1.10
C VAL A 147 4.49 -14.48 1.42
N VAL A 148 5.25 -14.96 2.39
CA VAL A 148 6.51 -14.37 2.82
C VAL A 148 7.60 -15.41 2.67
N ARG A 149 8.71 -15.05 2.04
CA ARG A 149 9.87 -15.92 1.87
C ARG A 149 11.10 -15.25 2.47
N ASN A 150 11.69 -15.91 3.45
CA ASN A 150 13.02 -15.56 3.93
C ASN A 150 14.03 -15.97 2.84
N ARG A 151 14.89 -15.03 2.44
CA ARG A 151 15.98 -15.21 1.49
C ARG A 151 17.35 -15.15 2.16
N SER A 152 17.37 -14.91 3.46
CA SER A 152 18.58 -14.81 4.27
C SER A 152 18.94 -16.14 4.92
N ASP A 153 20.16 -16.19 5.45
CA ASP A 153 20.70 -17.30 6.22
C ASP A 153 20.39 -17.21 7.73
N PHE A 154 19.55 -16.26 8.14
CA PHE A 154 19.21 -16.02 9.55
C PHE A 154 17.71 -16.21 9.80
N ARG A 155 17.35 -16.50 11.06
CA ARG A 155 15.94 -16.55 11.48
C ARG A 155 15.38 -15.13 11.56
N LEU A 156 14.13 -14.97 11.14
CA LEU A 156 13.43 -13.69 11.19
C LEU A 156 12.09 -13.86 11.90
N GLU A 157 11.71 -12.88 12.70
CA GLU A 157 10.34 -12.75 13.19
C GLU A 157 9.59 -11.72 12.34
N ILE A 158 8.38 -12.09 11.92
CA ILE A 158 7.54 -11.28 11.03
C ILE A 158 6.20 -11.03 11.70
N VAL A 159 5.98 -9.78 12.10
CA VAL A 159 4.69 -9.31 12.58
C VAL A 159 3.88 -8.80 11.40
N LEU A 160 2.73 -9.43 11.16
CA LEU A 160 1.83 -9.10 10.06
C LEU A 160 0.53 -8.51 10.59
N SER A 161 0.03 -7.49 9.90
CA SER A 161 -1.30 -6.94 10.15
C SER A 161 -2.09 -6.80 8.87
N VAL A 162 -3.40 -6.90 8.97
CA VAL A 162 -4.36 -6.66 7.89
C VAL A 162 -5.44 -5.75 8.44
N ASP A 163 -5.71 -4.64 7.75
CA ASP A 163 -6.67 -3.61 8.17
C ASP A 163 -6.40 -3.01 9.56
N GLY A 164 -5.13 -3.02 9.96
CA GLY A 164 -4.69 -2.58 11.29
C GLY A 164 -4.90 -3.61 12.41
N LEU A 165 -5.34 -4.83 12.08
CA LEU A 165 -5.48 -5.93 13.02
C LEU A 165 -4.33 -6.93 12.85
N ASP A 166 -3.80 -7.40 13.97
CA ASP A 166 -2.80 -8.46 13.99
C ASP A 166 -3.39 -9.78 13.47
N VAL A 167 -2.68 -10.47 12.59
CA VAL A 167 -3.20 -11.68 11.94
C VAL A 167 -3.26 -12.91 12.87
N ILE A 168 -2.57 -12.87 14.01
CA ILE A 168 -2.51 -13.97 14.98
C ILE A 168 -3.61 -13.85 16.04
N ASP A 169 -3.84 -12.67 16.60
CA ASP A 169 -4.84 -12.50 17.67
C ASP A 169 -6.08 -11.68 17.26
N GLY A 170 -6.08 -11.08 16.07
CA GLY A 170 -7.17 -10.27 15.56
C GLY A 170 -7.46 -9.01 16.37
N ARG A 171 -6.55 -8.57 17.24
CA ARG A 171 -6.60 -7.30 18.00
C ARG A 171 -5.77 -6.23 17.28
N PRO A 172 -5.87 -4.94 17.65
CA PRO A 172 -5.05 -3.89 17.05
C PRO A 172 -3.57 -4.26 16.98
N ALA A 173 -2.97 -4.06 15.81
CA ALA A 173 -1.58 -4.41 15.56
C ALA A 173 -0.62 -3.52 16.36
N SER A 174 0.53 -4.08 16.74
CA SER A 174 1.56 -3.37 17.49
C SER A 174 2.90 -4.05 17.31
N PHE A 175 3.98 -3.27 17.23
CA PHE A 175 5.34 -3.81 17.21
C PHE A 175 5.68 -4.60 18.46
N ARG A 176 4.99 -4.42 19.59
CA ARG A 176 5.22 -5.19 20.83
C ARG A 176 4.71 -6.62 20.76
N LYS A 177 3.81 -6.91 19.82
CA LYS A 177 3.21 -8.24 19.66
C LYS A 177 4.18 -9.20 18.98
N ARG A 178 3.95 -10.49 19.19
CA ARG A 178 4.72 -11.57 18.56
C ARG A 178 4.21 -11.90 17.17
N GLY A 179 5.13 -12.28 16.29
CA GLY A 179 4.87 -12.64 14.92
C GLY A 179 5.18 -14.11 14.61
N TYR A 180 5.17 -14.44 13.33
CA TYR A 180 5.63 -15.74 12.85
C TYR A 180 7.14 -15.77 12.77
N ILE A 181 7.75 -16.89 13.15
CA ILE A 181 9.18 -17.12 12.98
C ILE A 181 9.40 -17.82 11.64
N LEU A 182 10.30 -17.25 10.83
CA LEU A 182 10.77 -17.85 9.58
C LEU A 182 12.22 -18.27 9.75
N ASP A 183 12.46 -19.57 9.59
CA ASP A 183 13.81 -20.13 9.45
C ASP A 183 14.48 -19.63 8.16
N PRO A 184 15.82 -19.77 8.04
CA PRO A 184 16.55 -19.47 6.81
C PRO A 184 15.89 -20.14 5.60
N HIS A 185 15.74 -19.39 4.52
CA HIS A 185 15.13 -19.86 3.25
C HIS A 185 13.67 -20.33 3.33
N GLN A 186 13.02 -20.25 4.49
CA GLN A 186 11.66 -20.75 4.70
C GLN A 186 10.63 -19.87 3.99
N ARG A 187 9.55 -20.51 3.55
CA ARG A 187 8.34 -19.86 3.03
C ARG A 187 7.19 -19.98 4.02
N LEU A 188 6.65 -18.85 4.45
CA LEU A 188 5.41 -18.73 5.21
C LEU A 188 4.24 -18.38 4.27
N VAL A 189 3.09 -19.02 4.49
CA VAL A 189 1.82 -18.67 3.85
C VAL A 189 0.80 -18.37 4.93
N VAL A 190 0.31 -17.12 4.98
CA VAL A 190 -0.75 -16.69 5.89
C VAL A 190 -2.04 -16.56 5.10
N GLU A 191 -2.93 -17.54 5.27
CA GLU A 191 -4.18 -17.62 4.52
C GLU A 191 -5.34 -16.90 5.19
N GLY A 192 -5.19 -16.44 6.44
CA GLY A 192 -6.30 -15.91 7.23
C GLY A 192 -5.93 -15.41 8.62
N PHE A 193 -6.93 -14.85 9.31
CA PHE A 193 -6.84 -14.51 10.72
C PHE A 193 -6.87 -15.80 11.55
N ARG A 194 -5.93 -15.95 12.48
CA ARG A 194 -5.83 -17.17 13.28
C ARG A 194 -7.00 -17.31 14.26
N GLN A 195 -7.55 -18.53 14.32
CA GLN A 195 -8.63 -18.92 15.23
C GLN A 195 -8.12 -19.86 16.33
N SER A 196 -7.11 -20.67 16.02
CA SER A 196 -6.43 -21.58 16.94
C SER A 196 -5.02 -21.90 16.44
N THR A 197 -4.29 -22.78 17.12
CA THR A 197 -3.01 -23.33 16.62
C THR A 197 -3.16 -24.17 15.35
N GLU A 198 -4.39 -24.56 14.98
CA GLU A 198 -4.64 -25.47 13.86
C GLU A 198 -5.47 -24.84 12.75
N ALA A 199 -6.05 -23.66 12.95
CA ALA A 199 -6.98 -23.10 12.00
C ALA A 199 -6.94 -21.57 11.90
N VAL A 200 -7.32 -21.11 10.71
CA VAL A 200 -7.50 -19.70 10.36
C VAL A 200 -8.87 -19.48 9.71
N ALA A 201 -9.44 -18.28 9.86
CA ALA A 201 -10.53 -17.78 9.04
C ALA A 201 -9.92 -17.11 7.80
N ALA A 202 -10.19 -17.66 6.60
CA ALA A 202 -9.51 -17.24 5.38
C ALA A 202 -9.69 -15.74 5.08
N PHE A 203 -8.66 -15.08 4.55
CA PHE A 203 -8.81 -13.70 4.09
C PHE A 203 -9.65 -13.65 2.82
N ARG A 204 -10.63 -12.74 2.80
CA ARG A 204 -11.41 -12.41 1.61
C ARG A 204 -11.52 -10.92 1.46
N PHE A 205 -11.39 -10.42 0.24
CA PHE A 205 -11.76 -9.04 -0.04
C PHE A 205 -13.27 -8.87 0.14
N GLY A 206 -13.67 -7.72 0.68
CA GLY A 206 -15.08 -7.36 0.88
C GLY A 206 -15.23 -5.84 0.96
N PRO A 207 -16.46 -5.31 0.94
CA PRO A 207 -16.70 -3.89 1.14
C PRO A 207 -16.13 -3.42 2.49
N VAL A 208 -15.67 -2.17 2.58
CA VAL A 208 -15.10 -1.63 3.83
C VAL A 208 -16.01 -1.85 5.04
N ARG A 209 -17.33 -1.69 4.88
CA ARG A 209 -18.31 -1.88 5.96
C ARG A 209 -18.41 -3.33 6.48
N GLU A 210 -18.04 -4.32 5.65
CA GLU A 210 -18.02 -5.75 6.00
C GLU A 210 -16.61 -6.20 6.42
N SER A 211 -15.63 -5.30 6.46
CA SER A 211 -14.28 -5.65 6.90
C SER A 211 -14.31 -6.05 8.38
N TYR A 212 -13.45 -7.00 8.74
CA TYR A 212 -13.37 -7.48 10.12
C TYR A 212 -13.04 -6.36 11.11
N ALA A 213 -12.25 -5.37 10.68
CA ALA A 213 -11.96 -4.17 11.47
C ALA A 213 -13.19 -3.28 11.68
N ALA A 214 -14.04 -3.12 10.66
CA ALA A 214 -15.30 -2.37 10.76
C ALA A 214 -16.32 -3.07 11.66
N GLU A 215 -16.53 -4.38 11.46
CA GLU A 215 -17.54 -5.13 12.20
C GLU A 215 -17.16 -5.31 13.67
N LYS A 216 -15.88 -5.62 13.96
CA LYS A 216 -15.45 -5.93 15.32
C LYS A 216 -15.07 -4.71 16.15
N TYR A 217 -14.49 -3.68 15.52
CA TYR A 217 -13.91 -2.54 16.22
C TYR A 217 -14.52 -1.19 15.81
N HIS A 218 -15.46 -1.17 14.86
CA HIS A 218 -16.04 0.05 14.29
C HIS A 218 -14.97 1.05 13.82
N ASN A 219 -13.83 0.52 13.37
CA ASN A 219 -12.67 1.31 12.98
C ASN A 219 -12.27 0.93 11.56
N THR A 220 -12.46 1.86 10.64
CA THR A 220 -12.09 1.65 9.23
C THR A 220 -10.77 2.32 8.86
N ARG A 221 -10.12 3.07 9.77
CA ARG A 221 -8.99 3.96 9.44
C ARG A 221 -7.89 3.29 8.62
N ASN A 222 -7.54 2.05 8.99
CA ASN A 222 -6.44 1.29 8.39
C ASN A 222 -6.92 0.24 7.37
N VAL A 223 -8.21 0.21 7.04
CA VAL A 223 -8.77 -0.73 6.05
C VAL A 223 -8.15 -0.50 4.68
N GLY A 224 -7.76 -1.58 4.01
CA GLY A 224 -7.05 -1.56 2.74
C GLY A 224 -5.52 -1.58 2.88
N VAL A 225 -4.99 -1.87 4.07
CA VAL A 225 -3.54 -1.89 4.33
C VAL A 225 -3.11 -3.18 5.01
N ILE A 226 -2.05 -3.79 4.50
CA ILE A 226 -1.33 -4.89 5.13
C ILE A 226 0.02 -4.36 5.61
N GLY A 227 0.26 -4.43 6.92
CA GLY A 227 1.52 -4.03 7.53
C GLY A 227 2.45 -5.22 7.71
N ILE A 228 3.74 -5.00 7.46
CA ILE A 228 4.80 -6.00 7.60
C ILE A 228 5.90 -5.36 8.45
N ALA A 229 6.27 -6.00 9.56
CA ALA A 229 7.40 -5.59 10.38
C ALA A 229 8.34 -6.77 10.60
N LEU A 230 9.63 -6.57 10.32
CA LEU A 230 10.67 -7.58 10.41
C LEU A 230 11.56 -7.32 11.62
N PHE A 231 11.80 -8.37 12.39
CA PHE A 231 12.72 -8.38 13.52
C PHE A 231 13.76 -9.46 13.31
N ASN A 232 15.00 -9.12 13.61
CA ASN A 232 16.12 -10.03 13.61
C ASN A 232 16.31 -10.62 15.01
N GLU A 233 16.88 -11.81 15.05
CA GLU A 233 17.24 -12.45 16.30
C GLU A 233 18.46 -11.78 16.93
N VAL A 234 18.56 -11.79 18.26
CA VAL A 234 19.77 -11.39 18.97
C VAL A 234 20.99 -12.11 18.39
N GLY A 235 22.04 -11.35 18.07
CA GLY A 235 23.27 -11.89 17.46
C GLY A 235 23.22 -12.15 15.95
N SER A 236 22.08 -11.92 15.28
CA SER A 236 21.95 -12.09 13.82
C SER A 236 22.11 -10.78 13.02
N ASP A 237 22.34 -9.65 13.68
CA ASP A 237 22.65 -8.39 12.99
C ASP A 237 24.08 -8.41 12.44
N PRO A 238 24.30 -8.43 11.11
CA PRO A 238 25.65 -8.34 10.56
C PRO A 238 26.28 -6.96 10.83
N TRP A 239 25.48 -5.94 11.14
CA TRP A 239 25.91 -4.57 11.40
C TRP A 239 26.00 -4.28 12.90
N THR A 240 26.77 -5.10 13.62
CA THR A 240 27.07 -4.78 15.03
C THR A 240 27.72 -3.40 15.13
N ASN A 241 27.52 -2.72 16.27
CA ASN A 241 28.20 -1.43 16.54
C ASN A 241 29.74 -1.55 16.40
N GLU A 242 30.31 -2.73 16.64
CA GLU A 242 31.72 -3.01 16.40
C GLU A 242 32.06 -3.06 14.92
N GLU A 243 31.30 -3.79 14.10
CA GLU A 243 31.52 -3.90 12.65
C GLU A 243 31.34 -2.55 11.95
N VAL A 244 30.30 -1.79 12.32
CA VAL A 244 30.11 -0.41 11.82
C VAL A 244 31.31 0.46 12.18
N ARG A 245 31.78 0.41 13.43
CA ARG A 245 32.97 1.16 13.87
C ARG A 245 34.23 0.69 13.15
N ARG A 246 34.39 -0.61 12.90
CA ARG A 246 35.52 -1.20 12.18
C ARG A 246 35.57 -0.71 10.74
N ARG A 247 34.43 -0.67 10.05
CA ARG A 247 34.31 -0.12 8.69
C ARG A 247 34.52 1.38 8.63
N LEU A 248 33.96 2.15 9.56
CA LEU A 248 34.20 3.60 9.63
C LEU A 248 35.67 3.94 9.92
N LYS A 249 36.41 3.05 10.58
CA LYS A 249 37.85 3.17 10.85
C LYS A 249 38.72 2.45 9.81
N ALA A 250 38.14 1.87 8.76
CA ALA A 250 38.91 1.16 7.76
C ALA A 250 39.84 2.12 7.03
N ASN A 251 41.14 1.83 7.05
CA ASN A 251 42.13 2.57 6.30
C ASN A 251 42.19 2.00 4.87
N PRO A 252 41.88 2.77 3.81
CA PRO A 252 41.97 2.30 2.43
C PRO A 252 43.40 2.00 1.97
N PHE A 253 44.42 2.39 2.74
CA PHE A 253 45.84 2.11 2.49
C PHE A 253 46.51 1.47 3.72
N PRO A 254 46.14 0.23 4.11
CA PRO A 254 46.61 -0.38 5.36
C PRO A 254 48.02 -0.98 5.27
N GLY A 255 48.61 -1.09 4.07
CA GLY A 255 49.94 -1.66 3.84
C GLY A 255 50.61 -1.10 2.58
N ARG A 256 51.95 -1.25 2.49
CA ARG A 256 52.75 -0.80 1.32
C ARG A 256 52.86 -1.85 0.21
N PHE A 257 52.64 -3.13 0.51
CA PHE A 257 52.79 -4.25 -0.41
C PHE A 257 51.74 -5.33 -0.12
N ALA A 258 51.38 -6.12 -1.14
CA ALA A 258 50.50 -7.28 -0.98
C ALA A 258 51.26 -8.45 -0.35
N THR A 259 50.71 -9.07 0.70
CA THR A 259 51.16 -10.35 1.24
C THR A 259 50.33 -11.51 0.65
N PRO A 260 50.94 -12.69 0.43
CA PRO A 260 50.18 -13.88 0.01
C PRO A 260 49.15 -14.31 1.09
N PRO A 261 48.11 -15.05 0.69
CA PRO A 261 47.07 -15.56 1.59
C PRO A 261 47.60 -16.61 2.60
#